data_AF-A0A7S1R816-F1
#
_entry.id   AF-A0A7S1R816-F1
#
_cell.length_a   1.000
_cell.length_b   1.000
_cell.length_c   1.000
_cell.angle_alpha   90.00
_cell.angle_beta   90.00
_cell.angle_gamma   90.00
#
_symmetry.space_group_name_H-M   'P 1'
#
loop_
_entity.id
_entity.type
_entity.pdbx_description
1 polymer ?
#
loop_
_entity_poly.entity_id
_entity_poly.type
_entity_poly.pdbx_seq_one_letter_code
_entity_poly.pdbx_strand_id
1 'polypeptide(L)'
;ARNPAAAVPPAPGLAVRPPAAAAGWQQKGQQKEQQKGQQKGAQQATPQQSWALQPYSQQKGPSQPVSSRFVPAPKLGGCPAGPEQDAKKRQMEEARRKAEETKRKIEADRKAGQEKQQDQQRTEERKQQDAAERKKRELKASNEIRKVQQKVRSCTAHDFEVVRRELEQVLEAELKNTGEKQQQVLEDSEKLLEEAQKRVEGVLSKIRAAEEKKRAMEREVREREQRAEALLGELGDLVEAAEKSLERAR
;
A
#
# COMPACT_ATOMS: atom_id res chain seq x y z
N ALA A 1 22.67 44.97 40.30
CA ALA A 1 22.74 43.52 40.08
C ALA A 1 22.50 43.20 38.61
N ARG A 2 23.58 43.11 37.82
CA ARG A 2 23.60 42.64 36.44
C ARG A 2 24.79 41.69 36.34
N ASN A 3 24.54 40.45 35.93
CA ASN A 3 25.59 39.46 35.76
C ASN A 3 25.70 39.16 34.25
N PRO A 4 26.76 39.62 33.56
CA PRO A 4 26.99 39.33 32.15
C PRO A 4 27.90 38.10 32.03
N ALA A 5 27.30 36.90 32.05
CA ALA A 5 28.02 35.70 31.64
C ALA A 5 27.99 35.61 30.11
N ALA A 6 29.11 36.01 29.51
CA ALA A 6 29.36 35.97 28.08
C ALA A 6 29.23 34.55 27.54
N ALA A 7 28.30 34.35 26.61
CA ALA A 7 28.19 33.15 25.80
C ALA A 7 29.38 33.09 24.84
N VAL A 8 30.30 32.16 25.08
CA VAL A 8 31.36 31.80 24.14
C VAL A 8 30.70 31.02 22.99
N PRO A 9 30.76 31.49 21.73
CA PRO A 9 30.24 30.72 20.61
C PRO A 9 31.11 29.47 20.39
N PRO A 10 30.51 28.30 20.12
CA PRO A 10 31.27 27.09 19.81
C PRO A 10 32.05 27.30 18.51
N ALA A 11 33.34 26.93 18.55
CA ALA A 11 34.21 26.98 17.38
C ALA A 11 33.61 26.16 16.22
N PRO A 12 33.69 26.64 14.96
CA PRO A 12 33.28 25.87 13.81
C PRO A 12 34.21 24.66 13.68
N GLY A 13 33.69 23.50 14.09
CA GLY A 13 34.36 22.22 13.92
C GLY A 13 34.73 22.03 12.46
N LEU A 14 36.03 21.80 12.22
CA LEU A 14 36.60 21.41 10.96
C LEU A 14 35.78 20.25 10.38
N ALA A 15 34.95 20.57 9.39
CA ALA A 15 34.24 19.60 8.60
C ALA A 15 35.27 18.76 7.84
N VAL A 16 35.57 17.58 8.39
CA VAL A 16 36.28 16.52 7.69
C VAL A 16 35.44 16.17 6.46
N ARG A 17 35.82 16.73 5.30
CA ARG A 17 35.24 16.37 4.01
C ARG A 17 35.46 14.86 3.83
N PRO A 18 34.40 14.06 3.65
CA PRO A 18 34.58 12.67 3.25
C PRO A 18 35.29 12.62 1.89
N PRO A 19 36.16 11.63 1.66
CA PRO A 19 36.87 11.47 0.39
C PRO A 19 35.86 11.30 -0.75
N ALA A 20 36.04 12.09 -1.81
CA ALA A 20 35.20 12.19 -3.00
C ALA A 20 35.31 10.97 -3.95
N ALA A 21 35.42 9.75 -3.42
CA ALA A 21 35.77 8.55 -4.19
C ALA A 21 34.64 7.50 -4.32
N ALA A 22 33.38 7.84 -4.02
CA ALA A 22 32.26 6.89 -4.13
C ALA A 22 31.00 7.47 -4.83
N ALA A 23 31.11 8.60 -5.52
CA ALA A 23 30.00 9.22 -6.26
C ALA A 23 29.79 8.65 -7.69
N GLY A 24 30.26 7.42 -7.97
CA GLY A 24 30.21 6.82 -9.31
C GLY A 24 29.18 5.70 -9.51
N TRP A 25 28.57 5.17 -8.44
CA TRP A 25 27.75 3.95 -8.54
C TRP A 25 26.26 4.14 -8.28
N GLN A 26 25.82 5.32 -7.85
CA GLN A 26 24.41 5.55 -7.50
C GLN A 26 23.58 6.27 -8.58
N GLN A 27 24.19 6.67 -9.70
CA GLN A 27 23.49 7.34 -10.81
C GLN A 27 23.19 6.43 -12.01
N LYS A 28 23.61 5.16 -11.99
CA LYS A 28 23.19 4.15 -13.00
C LYS A 28 21.95 3.34 -12.61
N GLY A 29 21.45 3.48 -11.37
CA GLY A 29 20.24 2.81 -10.90
C GLY A 29 18.94 3.54 -11.27
N GLN A 30 18.90 4.88 -11.13
CA GLN A 30 17.66 5.63 -11.39
C GLN A 30 17.33 5.79 -12.88
N GLN A 31 18.32 5.76 -13.77
CA GLN A 31 18.04 5.89 -15.22
C GLN A 31 17.51 4.59 -15.84
N LYS A 32 17.77 3.43 -15.22
CA LYS A 32 17.26 2.13 -15.69
C LYS A 32 15.83 1.85 -15.21
N GLU A 33 15.35 2.54 -14.18
CA GLU A 33 13.96 2.42 -13.71
C GLU A 33 13.01 3.38 -14.44
N GLN A 34 13.49 4.53 -14.92
CA GLN A 34 12.70 5.41 -15.80
C GLN A 34 12.52 4.84 -17.22
N GLN A 35 13.46 4.07 -17.77
CA GLN A 35 13.26 3.40 -19.07
C GLN A 35 12.37 2.14 -18.99
N LYS A 36 12.30 1.46 -17.84
CA LYS A 36 11.35 0.35 -17.66
C LYS A 36 9.90 0.81 -17.43
N GLY A 37 9.70 2.08 -17.08
CA GLY A 37 8.38 2.72 -17.01
C GLY A 37 7.76 3.08 -18.37
N GLN A 38 8.56 3.24 -19.43
CA GLN A 38 8.03 3.57 -20.77
C GLN A 38 7.77 2.35 -21.66
N GLN A 39 8.38 1.19 -21.40
CA GLN A 39 8.10 -0.02 -22.19
C GLN A 39 6.96 -0.91 -21.68
N LYS A 40 6.44 -0.68 -20.47
CA LYS A 40 5.26 -1.39 -19.95
C LYS A 40 3.94 -0.61 -20.07
N GLY A 41 3.95 0.49 -20.82
CA GLY A 41 2.74 1.25 -21.19
C GLY A 41 2.19 0.93 -22.59
N ALA A 42 2.83 0.06 -23.38
CA ALA A 42 2.51 -0.11 -24.81
C ALA A 42 1.87 -1.46 -25.19
N GLN A 43 1.64 -2.38 -24.25
CA GLN A 43 1.05 -3.69 -24.56
C GLN A 43 0.08 -4.13 -23.47
N GLN A 44 -0.99 -3.37 -23.34
CA GLN A 44 -2.33 -3.92 -23.19
C GLN A 44 -3.27 -2.88 -23.76
N ALA A 45 -3.15 -2.72 -25.08
CA ALA A 45 -4.32 -2.51 -25.91
C ALA A 45 -5.28 -3.66 -25.60
N THR A 46 -6.08 -3.48 -24.55
CA THR A 46 -7.42 -4.05 -24.58
C THR A 46 -8.02 -3.55 -25.90
N PRO A 47 -8.64 -4.41 -26.71
CA PRO A 47 -9.64 -3.91 -27.61
C PRO A 47 -10.71 -3.32 -26.69
N GLN A 48 -10.59 -2.01 -26.42
CA GLN A 48 -11.75 -1.18 -26.19
C GLN A 48 -12.56 -1.44 -27.45
N GLN A 49 -13.47 -2.41 -27.36
CA GLN A 49 -14.59 -2.54 -28.26
C GLN A 49 -15.31 -1.21 -28.11
N SER A 50 -14.83 -0.24 -28.88
CA SER A 50 -15.63 0.76 -29.52
C SER A 50 -16.69 0.02 -30.31
N TRP A 51 -17.70 -0.49 -29.60
CA TRP A 51 -19.07 -0.24 -30.00
C TRP A 51 -19.25 1.27 -29.86
N ALA A 52 -18.58 2.02 -30.75
CA ALA A 52 -19.13 3.22 -31.27
C ALA A 52 -20.49 2.77 -31.81
N LEU A 53 -21.51 2.92 -30.97
CA LEU A 53 -22.78 3.42 -31.43
C LEU A 53 -22.45 4.65 -32.24
N GLN A 54 -22.18 4.43 -33.52
CA GLN A 54 -22.35 5.43 -34.53
C GLN A 54 -23.83 5.78 -34.42
N PRO A 55 -24.20 6.96 -33.89
CA PRO A 55 -25.57 7.41 -34.06
C PRO A 55 -25.72 7.48 -35.58
N TYR A 56 -26.59 6.65 -36.13
CA TYR A 56 -27.03 6.81 -37.51
C TYR A 56 -27.80 8.13 -37.53
N SER A 57 -27.02 9.19 -37.69
CA SER A 57 -27.46 10.55 -37.90
C SER A 57 -28.25 10.52 -39.20
N GLN A 58 -29.57 10.56 -39.03
CA GLN A 58 -30.30 11.70 -39.56
C GLN A 58 -29.97 12.01 -41.03
N GLN A 59 -30.24 11.06 -41.93
CA GLN A 59 -30.48 11.44 -43.32
C GLN A 59 -31.91 11.93 -43.43
N LYS A 60 -32.04 13.25 -43.27
CA LYS A 60 -33.17 14.06 -43.71
C LYS A 60 -33.55 13.70 -45.15
N GLY A 61 -34.84 13.51 -45.40
CA GLY A 61 -35.37 13.52 -46.75
C GLY A 61 -36.77 12.94 -46.88
N PRO A 62 -37.83 13.73 -46.65
CA PRO A 62 -39.18 13.36 -47.07
C PRO A 62 -39.25 13.46 -48.61
N SER A 63 -39.22 12.33 -49.31
CA SER A 63 -39.63 12.32 -50.71
C SER A 63 -41.14 12.57 -50.75
N GLN A 64 -41.48 13.73 -51.28
CA GLN A 64 -42.86 14.19 -51.39
C GLN A 64 -43.72 13.23 -52.20
N PRO A 65 -45.03 13.19 -51.90
CA PRO A 65 -46.00 12.38 -52.60
C PRO A 65 -46.13 12.84 -54.05
N VAL A 66 -45.86 11.93 -54.99
CA VAL A 66 -46.18 12.17 -56.39
C VAL A 66 -47.70 12.16 -56.51
N SER A 67 -48.25 13.36 -56.65
CA SER A 67 -49.56 13.67 -57.18
C SER A 67 -49.90 12.73 -58.34
N SER A 68 -50.86 11.83 -58.14
CA SER A 68 -51.57 11.20 -59.26
C SER A 68 -53.03 10.94 -58.89
N ARG A 69 -53.85 11.85 -59.43
CA ARG A 69 -55.25 11.65 -59.83
C ARG A 69 -56.23 11.20 -58.74
N PHE A 70 -56.78 12.22 -58.10
CA PHE A 70 -58.16 12.21 -57.64
C PHE A 70 -59.09 11.93 -58.84
N VAL A 71 -59.57 10.69 -58.94
CA VAL A 71 -60.68 10.31 -59.81
C VAL A 71 -61.92 10.28 -58.91
N PRO A 72 -62.94 11.15 -59.11
CA PRO A 72 -64.17 11.07 -58.34
C PRO A 72 -64.92 9.79 -58.73
N ALA A 73 -64.89 8.79 -57.85
CA ALA A 73 -65.67 7.57 -58.01
C ALA A 73 -67.17 7.88 -57.79
N PRO A 74 -68.06 7.32 -58.64
CA PRO A 74 -69.49 7.59 -58.61
C PRO A 74 -70.14 7.05 -57.34
N LYS A 75 -71.04 7.85 -56.75
CA LYS A 75 -72.05 7.43 -55.77
C LYS A 75 -72.91 6.35 -56.42
N LEU A 76 -72.61 5.08 -56.18
CA LEU A 76 -73.46 3.96 -56.56
C LEU A 76 -73.74 3.07 -55.36
N GLY A 77 -75.02 3.08 -54.98
CA GLY A 77 -75.80 1.92 -54.54
C GLY A 77 -75.23 1.10 -53.39
N GLY A 78 -75.88 1.24 -52.22
CA GLY A 78 -75.76 0.24 -51.16
C GLY A 78 -76.18 -1.14 -51.67
N CYS A 79 -75.20 -1.99 -51.95
CA CYS A 79 -75.40 -3.41 -52.13
C CYS A 79 -75.66 -4.05 -50.75
N PRO A 80 -76.72 -4.87 -50.60
CA PRO A 80 -77.04 -5.52 -49.33
C PRO A 80 -75.90 -6.46 -48.92
N ALA A 81 -75.50 -6.35 -47.65
CA ALA A 81 -74.48 -7.18 -47.02
C ALA A 81 -74.85 -8.67 -47.11
N GLY A 82 -74.18 -9.40 -47.99
CA GLY A 82 -74.33 -10.85 -48.12
C GLY A 82 -73.55 -11.63 -47.04
N PRO A 83 -73.87 -12.93 -46.85
CA PRO A 83 -73.30 -13.82 -45.82
C PRO A 83 -71.76 -13.99 -45.88
N GLU A 84 -71.10 -13.56 -46.96
CA GLU A 84 -69.64 -13.60 -47.11
C GLU A 84 -68.91 -12.57 -46.21
N GLN A 85 -69.57 -11.47 -45.83
CA GLN A 85 -69.00 -10.48 -44.91
C GLN A 85 -68.88 -11.02 -43.48
N ASP A 86 -69.78 -11.91 -43.07
CA ASP A 86 -69.76 -12.49 -41.72
C ASP A 86 -68.66 -13.56 -41.56
N ALA A 87 -68.34 -14.31 -42.62
CA ALA A 87 -67.20 -15.23 -42.62
C ALA A 87 -65.86 -14.48 -42.46
N LYS A 88 -65.69 -13.34 -43.15
CA LYS A 88 -64.50 -12.49 -43.03
C LYS A 88 -64.38 -11.84 -41.64
N LYS A 89 -65.50 -11.44 -41.03
CA LYS A 89 -65.51 -10.94 -39.64
C LYS A 89 -65.07 -12.01 -38.64
N ARG A 90 -65.54 -13.26 -38.78
CA ARG A 90 -65.11 -14.37 -37.91
C ARG A 90 -63.62 -14.69 -38.06
N GLN A 91 -63.09 -14.70 -39.28
CA GLN A 91 -61.65 -14.90 -39.52
C GLN A 91 -60.80 -13.75 -38.94
N MET A 92 -61.26 -12.51 -39.08
CA MET A 92 -60.56 -11.34 -38.53
C MET A 92 -60.58 -11.34 -36.99
N GLU A 93 -61.68 -11.75 -36.37
CA GLU A 93 -61.79 -11.87 -34.91
C GLU A 93 -60.91 -13.00 -34.35
N GLU A 94 -60.85 -14.15 -35.01
CA GLU A 94 -59.96 -15.25 -34.62
C GLU A 94 -58.47 -14.87 -34.78
N ALA A 95 -58.12 -14.19 -35.88
CA ALA A 95 -56.77 -13.65 -36.07
C ALA A 95 -56.41 -12.61 -34.99
N ARG A 96 -57.36 -11.76 -34.59
CA ARG A 96 -57.17 -10.80 -33.50
C ARG A 96 -56.97 -11.49 -32.16
N ARG A 97 -57.72 -12.56 -31.87
CA ARG A 97 -57.56 -13.35 -30.64
C ARG A 97 -56.20 -14.05 -30.58
N LYS A 98 -55.74 -14.64 -31.69
CA LYS A 98 -54.40 -15.24 -31.79
C LYS A 98 -53.29 -14.20 -31.64
N ALA A 99 -53.44 -13.03 -32.25
CA ALA A 99 -52.47 -11.93 -32.12
C ALA A 99 -52.40 -11.35 -30.70
N GLU A 100 -53.53 -11.28 -29.98
CA GLU A 100 -53.53 -10.84 -28.58
C GLU A 100 -52.86 -11.89 -27.66
N GLU A 101 -53.10 -13.18 -27.90
CA GLU A 101 -52.47 -14.26 -27.13
C GLU A 101 -50.95 -14.31 -27.34
N THR A 102 -50.47 -14.17 -28.59
CA THR A 102 -49.03 -14.11 -28.87
C THR A 102 -48.39 -12.87 -28.26
N LYS A 103 -49.09 -11.72 -28.28
CA LYS A 103 -48.62 -10.50 -27.62
C LYS A 103 -48.49 -10.69 -26.10
N ARG A 104 -49.46 -11.34 -25.45
CA ARG A 104 -49.41 -11.64 -24.01
C ARG A 104 -48.27 -12.60 -23.66
N LYS A 105 -48.02 -13.62 -24.49
CA LYS A 105 -46.89 -14.55 -24.32
C LYS A 105 -45.54 -13.84 -24.43
N ILE A 106 -45.36 -13.02 -25.47
CA ILE A 106 -44.12 -12.26 -25.67
C ILE A 106 -43.87 -11.27 -24.51
N GLU A 107 -44.91 -10.61 -24.01
CA GLU A 107 -44.78 -9.68 -22.88
C GLU A 107 -44.47 -10.39 -21.56
N ALA A 108 -45.10 -11.53 -21.29
CA ALA A 108 -44.80 -12.36 -20.12
C ALA A 108 -43.36 -12.90 -20.17
N ASP A 109 -42.92 -13.42 -21.31
CA ASP A 109 -41.54 -13.91 -21.50
C ASP A 109 -40.52 -12.78 -21.38
N ARG A 110 -40.83 -11.58 -21.92
CA ARG A 110 -39.98 -10.40 -21.77
C ARG A 110 -39.86 -9.96 -20.31
N LYS A 111 -40.97 -9.94 -19.57
CA LYS A 111 -40.97 -9.60 -18.15
C LYS A 111 -40.20 -10.64 -17.33
N ALA A 112 -40.42 -11.93 -17.58
CA ALA A 112 -39.70 -13.01 -16.92
C ALA A 112 -38.19 -12.99 -17.24
N GLY A 113 -37.81 -12.63 -18.48
CA GLY A 113 -36.42 -12.44 -18.88
C GLY A 113 -35.75 -11.27 -18.15
N GLN A 114 -36.44 -10.13 -18.01
CA GLN A 114 -35.94 -8.97 -17.28
C GLN A 114 -35.77 -9.25 -15.78
N GLU A 115 -36.71 -9.96 -15.17
CA GLU A 115 -36.63 -10.33 -13.75
C GLU A 115 -35.45 -11.27 -13.47
N LYS A 116 -35.24 -12.30 -14.32
CA LYS A 116 -34.09 -13.19 -14.22
C LYS A 116 -32.76 -12.44 -14.40
N GLN A 117 -32.69 -11.49 -15.33
CA GLN A 117 -31.48 -10.68 -15.51
C GLN A 117 -31.21 -9.77 -14.30
N GLN A 118 -32.24 -9.16 -13.71
CA GLN A 118 -32.07 -8.34 -12.51
C GLN A 118 -31.64 -9.18 -11.30
N ASP A 119 -32.18 -10.39 -11.14
CA ASP A 119 -31.79 -11.29 -10.05
C ASP A 119 -30.34 -11.78 -10.22
N GLN A 120 -29.93 -12.12 -11.45
CA GLN A 120 -28.53 -12.44 -11.76
C GLN A 120 -27.59 -11.26 -11.47
N GLN A 121 -27.94 -10.04 -11.88
CA GLN A 121 -27.13 -8.86 -11.57
C GLN A 121 -27.03 -8.60 -10.07
N ARG A 122 -28.14 -8.70 -9.33
CA ARG A 122 -28.14 -8.54 -7.86
C ARG A 122 -27.28 -9.58 -7.15
N THR A 123 -27.33 -10.84 -7.59
CA THR A 123 -26.52 -11.92 -7.00
C THR A 123 -25.04 -11.78 -7.33
N GLU A 124 -24.68 -11.36 -8.55
CA GLU A 124 -23.30 -11.08 -8.94
C GLU A 124 -22.73 -9.86 -8.23
N GLU A 125 -23.47 -8.75 -8.16
CA GLU A 125 -23.05 -7.55 -7.42
C GLU A 125 -22.82 -7.87 -5.94
N ARG A 126 -23.71 -8.66 -5.32
CA ARG A 126 -23.54 -9.10 -3.93
C ARG A 126 -22.28 -9.94 -3.76
N LYS A 127 -22.03 -10.91 -4.63
CA LYS A 127 -20.79 -11.72 -4.60
C LYS A 127 -19.53 -10.87 -4.80
N GLN A 128 -19.59 -9.88 -5.70
CA GLN A 128 -18.48 -8.96 -5.94
C GLN A 128 -18.22 -8.06 -4.74
N GLN A 129 -19.27 -7.55 -4.09
CA GLN A 129 -19.15 -6.75 -2.86
C GLN A 129 -18.55 -7.56 -1.72
N ASP A 130 -19.04 -8.78 -1.48
CA ASP A 130 -18.52 -9.67 -0.43
C ASP A 130 -17.04 -10.02 -0.68
N ALA A 131 -16.66 -10.28 -1.94
CA ALA A 131 -15.27 -10.56 -2.31
C ALA A 131 -14.37 -9.32 -2.16
N ALA A 132 -14.85 -8.13 -2.54
CA ALA A 132 -14.12 -6.88 -2.38
C ALA A 132 -13.93 -6.52 -0.89
N GLU A 133 -14.97 -6.72 -0.07
CA GLU A 133 -14.88 -6.50 1.36
C GLU A 133 -13.90 -7.47 2.02
N ARG A 134 -13.93 -8.74 1.64
CA ARG A 134 -12.95 -9.74 2.12
C ARG A 134 -11.52 -9.32 1.78
N LYS A 135 -11.25 -8.95 0.52
CA LYS A 135 -9.92 -8.46 0.11
C LYS A 135 -9.50 -7.21 0.89
N LYS A 136 -10.43 -6.30 1.16
CA LYS A 136 -10.14 -5.09 1.94
C LYS A 136 -9.76 -5.43 3.39
N ARG A 137 -10.43 -6.41 4.01
CA ARG A 137 -10.09 -6.90 5.35
C ARG A 137 -8.70 -7.56 5.36
N GLU A 138 -8.40 -8.42 4.38
CA GLU A 138 -7.09 -9.07 4.22
C GLU A 138 -5.95 -8.05 4.07
N LEU A 139 -6.15 -7.03 3.22
CA LEU A 139 -5.17 -5.96 3.04
C LEU A 139 -4.97 -5.12 4.31
N LYS A 140 -6.05 -4.83 5.04
CA LYS A 140 -5.97 -4.08 6.30
C LYS A 140 -5.18 -4.86 7.35
N ALA A 141 -5.50 -6.14 7.55
CA ALA A 141 -4.81 -7.03 8.47
C ALA A 141 -3.32 -7.13 8.14
N SER A 142 -2.99 -7.39 6.87
CA SER A 142 -1.59 -7.46 6.40
C SER A 142 -0.81 -6.16 6.62
N ASN A 143 -1.45 -5.00 6.41
CA ASN A 143 -0.82 -3.71 6.64
C ASN A 143 -0.56 -3.43 8.13
N GLU A 144 -1.46 -3.87 9.01
CA GLU A 144 -1.27 -3.68 10.45
C GLU A 144 -0.07 -4.49 10.96
N ILE A 145 0.03 -5.76 10.54
CA ILE A 145 1.19 -6.60 10.85
C ILE A 145 2.48 -5.97 10.30
N ARG A 146 2.46 -5.47 9.05
CA ARG A 146 3.62 -4.81 8.43
C ARG A 146 4.09 -3.57 9.20
N LYS A 147 3.19 -2.79 9.79
CA LYS A 147 3.59 -1.63 10.62
C LYS A 147 4.38 -2.08 11.84
N VAL A 148 3.93 -3.12 12.53
CA VAL A 148 4.64 -3.64 13.72
C VAL A 148 5.96 -4.32 13.33
N GLN A 149 5.99 -5.08 12.22
CA GLN A 149 7.24 -5.60 11.66
C GLN A 149 8.26 -4.48 11.38
N GLN A 150 7.80 -3.33 10.88
CA GLN A 150 8.67 -2.17 10.68
C GLN A 150 9.18 -1.59 12.02
N LYS A 151 8.36 -1.58 13.07
CA LYS A 151 8.80 -1.20 14.43
C LYS A 151 9.87 -2.15 14.97
N VAL A 152 9.72 -3.47 14.76
CA VAL A 152 10.71 -4.49 15.16
C VAL A 152 12.05 -4.19 14.48
N ARG A 153 12.03 -3.85 13.19
CA ARG A 153 13.26 -3.51 12.44
C ARG A 153 13.97 -2.28 12.98
N SER A 154 13.27 -1.34 13.60
CA SER A 154 13.85 -0.10 14.14
C SER A 154 14.00 -0.09 15.67
N CYS A 155 13.70 -1.18 16.36
CA CYS A 155 13.70 -1.20 17.82
C CYS A 155 15.12 -1.08 18.41
N THR A 156 15.20 -0.51 19.61
CA THR A 156 16.42 -0.47 20.42
C THR A 156 16.47 -1.66 21.38
N ALA A 157 17.63 -1.88 22.02
CA ALA A 157 17.79 -2.94 23.01
C ALA A 157 16.83 -2.82 24.21
N HIS A 158 16.39 -1.59 24.55
CA HIS A 158 15.44 -1.37 25.65
C HIS A 158 13.99 -1.66 25.23
N ASP A 159 13.64 -1.38 23.98
CA ASP A 159 12.24 -1.46 23.50
C ASP A 159 11.89 -2.83 22.92
N PHE A 160 12.87 -3.69 22.65
CA PHE A 160 12.68 -4.97 21.96
C PHE A 160 11.58 -5.84 22.58
N GLU A 161 11.57 -5.97 23.92
CA GLU A 161 10.59 -6.79 24.64
C GLU A 161 9.15 -6.24 24.57
N VAL A 162 9.00 -4.92 24.41
CA VAL A 162 7.70 -4.27 24.25
C VAL A 162 7.20 -4.49 22.83
N VAL A 163 8.06 -4.26 21.83
CA VAL A 163 7.70 -4.40 20.41
C VAL A 163 7.47 -5.87 20.03
N ARG A 164 8.19 -6.83 20.63
CA ARG A 164 7.94 -8.27 20.46
C ARG A 164 6.52 -8.64 20.90
N ARG A 165 6.13 -8.22 22.11
CA ARG A 165 4.78 -8.46 22.63
C ARG A 165 3.71 -7.78 21.78
N GLU A 166 3.96 -6.57 21.30
CA GLU A 166 3.06 -5.88 20.36
C GLU A 166 2.88 -6.70 19.06
N LEU A 167 3.97 -7.27 18.53
CA LEU A 167 3.90 -8.11 17.33
C LEU A 167 3.09 -9.39 17.58
N GLU A 168 3.33 -10.08 18.69
CA GLU A 168 2.60 -11.29 19.07
C GLU A 168 1.10 -11.02 19.21
N GLN A 169 0.72 -9.91 19.86
CA GLN A 169 -0.67 -9.50 20.00
C GLN A 169 -1.34 -9.18 18.65
N VAL A 170 -0.65 -8.44 17.77
CA VAL A 170 -1.19 -8.11 16.45
C VAL A 170 -1.26 -9.33 15.54
N LEU A 171 -0.30 -10.26 15.63
CA LEU A 171 -0.38 -11.54 14.96
C LEU A 171 -1.59 -12.33 15.47
N GLU A 172 -1.77 -12.49 16.78
CA GLU A 172 -2.92 -13.24 17.31
C GLU A 172 -4.28 -12.66 16.84
N ALA A 173 -4.39 -11.32 16.79
CA ALA A 173 -5.60 -10.62 16.36
C ALA A 173 -5.86 -10.69 14.85
N GLU A 174 -4.84 -10.46 14.02
CA GLU A 174 -5.01 -10.21 12.58
C GLU A 174 -4.60 -11.39 11.68
N LEU A 175 -3.90 -12.39 12.22
CA LEU A 175 -3.37 -13.50 11.43
C LEU A 175 -4.49 -14.28 10.70
N LYS A 176 -5.63 -14.52 11.37
CA LYS A 176 -6.80 -15.20 10.79
C LYS A 176 -7.43 -14.42 9.62
N ASN A 177 -7.26 -13.10 9.61
CA ASN A 177 -7.79 -12.22 8.57
C ASN A 177 -6.88 -12.13 7.34
N THR A 178 -5.67 -12.70 7.38
CA THR A 178 -4.65 -12.53 6.31
C THR A 178 -4.86 -13.51 5.12
N GLY A 179 -5.72 -14.52 5.26
CA GLY A 179 -6.04 -15.48 4.20
C GLY A 179 -4.84 -16.33 3.78
N GLU A 180 -4.60 -16.46 2.47
CA GLU A 180 -3.56 -17.31 1.89
C GLU A 180 -2.13 -16.93 2.30
N LYS A 181 -1.91 -15.69 2.75
CA LYS A 181 -0.59 -15.18 3.14
C LYS A 181 -0.22 -15.46 4.60
N GLN A 182 -1.08 -16.16 5.33
CA GLN A 182 -0.89 -16.43 6.75
C GLN A 182 0.48 -17.05 7.07
N GLN A 183 0.86 -18.12 6.36
CA GLN A 183 2.12 -18.81 6.60
C GLN A 183 3.33 -17.93 6.29
N GLN A 184 3.32 -17.21 5.15
CA GLN A 184 4.39 -16.29 4.79
C GLN A 184 4.57 -15.20 5.85
N VAL A 185 3.47 -14.66 6.38
CA VAL A 185 3.52 -13.61 7.40
C VAL A 185 4.07 -14.11 8.74
N LEU A 186 3.80 -15.37 9.12
CA LEU A 186 4.42 -16.00 10.29
C LEU A 186 5.93 -16.15 10.10
N GLU A 187 6.36 -16.78 9.00
CA GLU A 187 7.78 -17.00 8.71
C GLU A 187 8.57 -15.68 8.64
N ASP A 188 8.01 -14.65 8.01
CA ASP A 188 8.63 -13.33 7.94
C ASP A 188 8.72 -12.68 9.32
N SER A 189 7.72 -12.87 10.18
CA SER A 189 7.71 -12.32 11.53
C SER A 189 8.74 -13.00 12.44
N GLU A 190 8.85 -14.33 12.37
CA GLU A 190 9.86 -15.11 13.11
C GLU A 190 11.27 -14.71 12.71
N LYS A 191 11.56 -14.64 11.40
CA LYS A 191 12.87 -14.18 10.88
C LYS A 191 13.22 -12.78 11.39
N LEU A 192 12.24 -11.86 11.40
CA LEU A 192 12.46 -10.50 11.89
C LEU A 192 12.74 -10.46 13.39
N LEU A 193 12.08 -11.30 14.19
CA LEU A 193 12.36 -11.41 15.62
C LEU A 193 13.77 -11.98 15.87
N GLU A 194 14.19 -13.01 15.14
CA GLU A 194 15.54 -13.55 15.24
C GLU A 194 16.61 -12.52 14.86
N GLU A 195 16.42 -11.79 13.76
CA GLU A 195 17.34 -10.74 13.33
C GLU A 195 17.43 -9.59 14.34
N ALA A 196 16.29 -9.16 14.87
CA ALA A 196 16.23 -8.13 15.90
C ALA A 196 16.89 -8.60 17.19
N GLN A 197 16.66 -9.84 17.62
CA GLN A 197 17.30 -10.42 18.80
C GLN A 197 18.83 -10.46 18.64
N LYS A 198 19.34 -10.98 17.51
CA LYS A 198 20.79 -11.00 17.21
C LYS A 198 21.40 -9.60 17.28
N ARG A 199 20.67 -8.59 16.78
CA ARG A 199 21.12 -7.19 16.84
C ARG A 199 21.18 -6.69 18.28
N VAL A 200 20.14 -6.94 19.08
CA VAL A 200 20.08 -6.55 20.49
C VAL A 200 21.21 -7.20 21.28
N GLU A 201 21.43 -8.51 21.11
CA GLU A 201 22.54 -9.24 21.73
C GLU A 201 23.90 -8.64 21.35
N GLY A 202 24.09 -8.29 20.08
CA GLY A 202 25.31 -7.63 19.60
C GLY A 202 25.54 -6.24 20.22
N VAL A 203 24.47 -5.46 20.42
CA VAL A 203 24.55 -4.15 21.09
C VAL A 203 24.87 -4.31 22.57
N LEU A 204 24.18 -5.22 23.28
CA LEU A 204 24.43 -5.47 24.70
C LEU A 204 25.83 -6.00 24.97
N SER A 205 26.35 -6.88 24.10
CA SER A 205 27.72 -7.39 24.17
C SER A 205 28.74 -6.25 24.03
N LYS A 206 28.54 -5.33 23.08
CA LYS A 206 29.41 -4.15 22.91
C LYS A 206 29.36 -3.20 24.10
N ILE A 207 28.19 -2.99 24.70
CA ILE A 207 28.04 -2.16 25.90
C ILE A 207 28.85 -2.77 27.06
N ARG A 208 28.69 -4.08 27.32
CA ARG A 208 29.44 -4.78 28.37
C ARG A 208 30.95 -4.70 28.15
N ALA A 209 31.42 -4.94 26.93
CA ALA A 209 32.85 -4.86 26.60
C ALA A 209 33.40 -3.43 26.74
N ALA A 210 32.61 -2.40 26.39
CA ALA A 210 33.01 -1.00 26.56
C ALA A 210 33.08 -0.60 28.04
N GLU A 211 32.12 -1.05 28.85
CA GLU A 211 32.13 -0.83 30.30
C GLU A 211 33.31 -1.52 30.98
N GLU A 212 33.63 -2.74 30.59
CA GLU A 212 34.79 -3.47 31.12
C GLU A 212 36.11 -2.78 30.75
N LYS A 213 36.26 -2.35 29.49
CA LYS A 213 37.45 -1.58 29.06
C LYS A 213 37.56 -0.25 29.80
N LYS A 214 36.45 0.46 30.02
CA LYS A 214 36.45 1.70 30.79
C LYS A 214 36.91 1.46 32.23
N ARG A 215 36.41 0.41 32.88
CA ARG A 215 36.83 0.02 34.24
C ARG A 215 38.30 -0.41 34.30
N ALA A 216 38.80 -1.10 33.28
CA ALA A 216 40.22 -1.48 33.20
C ALA A 216 41.14 -0.26 33.04
N MET A 217 40.79 0.67 32.14
CA MET A 217 41.54 1.92 31.97
C MET A 217 41.52 2.78 33.23
N GLU A 218 40.38 2.87 33.92
CA GLU A 218 40.26 3.62 35.17
C GLU A 218 41.16 3.04 36.28
N ARG A 219 41.27 1.70 36.36
CA ARG A 219 42.22 1.03 37.27
C ARG A 219 43.66 1.31 36.88
N GLU A 220 44.00 1.21 35.60
CA GLU A 220 45.36 1.45 35.11
C GLU A 220 45.81 2.90 35.34
N VAL A 221 44.92 3.88 35.12
CA VAL A 221 45.19 5.29 35.41
C VAL A 221 45.44 5.47 36.90
N ARG A 222 44.59 4.89 37.76
CA ARG A 222 44.75 4.97 39.22
C ARG A 222 46.05 4.34 39.71
N GLU A 223 46.43 3.18 39.18
CA GLU A 223 47.71 2.52 39.51
C GLU A 223 48.91 3.34 39.06
N ARG A 224 48.84 3.98 37.88
CA ARG A 224 49.90 4.87 37.39
C ARG A 224 50.02 6.14 38.21
N GLU A 225 48.90 6.73 38.61
CA GLU A 225 48.87 7.91 39.49
C GLU A 225 49.50 7.59 40.84
N GLN A 226 49.12 6.48 41.47
CA GLN A 226 49.72 6.02 42.73
C GLN A 226 51.23 5.77 42.61
N ARG A 227 51.67 5.17 41.49
CA ARG A 227 53.10 4.95 41.25
C ARG A 227 53.86 6.25 41.02
N ALA A 228 53.27 7.21 40.30
CA ALA A 228 53.86 8.52 40.09
C ALA A 228 53.98 9.30 41.42
N GLU A 229 52.94 9.25 42.26
CA GLU A 229 52.93 9.85 43.59
C GLU A 229 54.02 9.24 44.50
N ALA A 230 54.17 7.91 44.50
CA ALA A 230 55.23 7.23 45.24
C ALA A 230 56.65 7.67 44.79
N LEU A 231 56.90 7.73 43.48
CA LEU A 231 58.19 8.18 42.94
C LEU A 231 58.49 9.64 43.25
N LEU A 232 57.47 10.51 43.24
CA LEU A 232 57.64 11.92 43.65
C LEU A 232 57.96 12.05 45.14
N GLY A 233 57.37 11.19 45.99
CA GLY A 233 57.71 11.09 47.41
C GLY A 233 59.18 10.71 47.62
N GLU A 234 59.63 9.63 46.99
CA GLU A 234 61.04 9.17 47.07
C GLU A 234 62.04 10.23 46.59
N LEU A 235 61.72 10.96 45.52
CA LEU A 235 62.55 12.06 45.03
C LEU A 235 62.58 13.23 46.01
N GLY A 236 61.46 13.55 46.66
CA GLY A 236 61.38 14.55 47.72
C GLY A 236 62.33 14.21 48.89
N ASP A 237 62.27 12.97 49.37
CA ASP A 237 63.13 12.49 50.46
C ASP A 237 64.63 12.59 50.11
N LEU A 238 65.00 12.26 48.86
CA LEU A 238 66.39 12.35 48.39
C LEU A 238 66.89 13.80 48.30
N VAL A 239 66.05 14.73 47.84
CA VAL A 239 66.40 16.16 47.79
C VAL A 239 66.59 16.72 49.20
N GLU A 240 65.68 16.43 50.13
CA GLU A 240 65.84 16.84 51.53
C GLU A 240 67.12 16.29 52.16
N ALA A 241 67.45 15.02 51.89
CA ALA A 241 68.67 14.40 52.40
C ALA A 241 69.94 15.08 51.83
N ALA A 242 69.92 15.45 50.55
CA ALA A 242 71.01 16.17 49.90
C ALA A 242 71.17 17.59 50.46
N GLU A 243 70.07 18.32 50.67
CA GLU A 243 70.06 19.65 51.28
C GLU A 243 70.61 19.63 52.71
N LYS A 244 70.15 18.70 53.54
CA LYS A 244 70.68 18.49 54.91
C LYS A 244 72.18 18.17 54.89
N SER A 245 72.65 17.45 53.89
CA SER A 245 74.08 17.13 53.73
C SER A 245 74.91 18.35 53.32
N LEU A 246 74.39 19.20 52.44
CA LEU A 246 75.01 20.47 52.05
C LEU A 246 75.06 21.46 53.21
N GLU A 247 74.01 21.51 54.04
CA GLU A 247 73.94 22.38 55.22
C GLU A 247 75.00 22.00 56.27
N ARG A 248 75.26 20.70 56.46
CA ARG A 248 76.34 20.21 57.35
C ARG A 248 77.75 20.46 56.83
N ALA A 249 77.91 20.60 55.52
CA ALA A 249 79.21 20.83 54.88
C ALA A 249 79.61 22.32 54.87
N ARG A 250 78.66 23.22 55.16
CA ARG A 250 78.90 24.66 55.31
C ARG A 250 79.26 25.02 56.74
#